data_AF-A0A7V9MLF1-F1
#
_entry.id   AF-A0A7V9MLF1-F1
#
_cell.length_a   1.000
_cell.length_b   1.000
_cell.length_c   1.000
_cell.angle_alpha   90.00
_cell.angle_beta   90.00
_cell.angle_gamma   90.00
#
_symmetry.space_group_name_H-M   'P 1'
#
loop_
_entity.id
_entity.type
_entity.pdbx_description
1 polymer ?
#
loop_
_entity_poly.entity_id
_entity_poly.type
_entity_poly.pdbx_seq_one_letter_code
_entity_poly.pdbx_strand_id
1 'polypeptide(L)'
;MKKTLYFLIFIGLIGPAKETAAQPISQVFYAQNYWMPNKPAFGFTGQLESWWTEINASGVKYIRVGGKAYDGSGMWPIPTLLGIIDTIRARGFEPIIQVPIKINLSVAQNAIDNAAIISDINVTNAKNIVYWEIGNEPDGSYSGVNNYHTNPIIADYIKQVSTAMKGVLGQSGIKIIGPCLSYYDFPKYASFLGGADNITGSGANGYYIDYVGFNTYPFSKAQLQAGTARQDIINYVNSPFQFDDILDTINARIALVGRTGSLKPFVTEVNISAYQDNTNATTRGPIGVGPKFFRRTILGGNDGKRNGKAS
;
A
#
# COMPACT_ATOMS: atom_id res chain seq x y z
N MET A 1 -3.90 -34.73 73.12
CA MET A 1 -3.25 -34.38 71.83
C MET A 1 -4.25 -33.63 70.96
N LYS A 2 -4.19 -32.30 70.89
CA LYS A 2 -5.06 -31.48 70.03
C LYS A 2 -4.29 -31.18 68.73
N LYS A 3 -4.82 -31.62 67.59
CA LYS A 3 -4.28 -31.32 66.26
C LYS A 3 -4.79 -29.95 65.82
N THR A 4 -3.90 -28.97 65.70
CA THR A 4 -4.20 -27.66 65.13
C THR A 4 -4.14 -27.77 63.61
N LEU A 5 -5.29 -27.57 62.95
CA LEU A 5 -5.43 -27.57 61.50
C LEU A 5 -5.12 -26.14 61.00
N TYR A 6 -4.02 -25.96 60.27
CA TYR A 6 -3.71 -24.70 59.60
C TYR A 6 -4.53 -24.61 58.32
N PHE A 7 -5.51 -23.70 58.29
CA PHE A 7 -6.26 -23.34 57.10
C PHE A 7 -5.46 -22.27 56.34
N LEU A 8 -4.75 -22.68 55.29
CA LEU A 8 -4.08 -21.76 54.36
C LEU A 8 -5.14 -21.16 53.43
N ILE A 9 -5.52 -19.91 53.70
CA ILE A 9 -6.32 -19.11 52.77
C ILE A 9 -5.38 -18.64 51.66
N PHE A 10 -5.41 -19.33 50.52
CA PHE A 10 -4.87 -18.81 49.26
C PHE A 10 -5.78 -17.68 48.79
N ILE A 11 -5.48 -16.44 49.20
CA ILE A 11 -6.01 -15.24 48.53
C ILE A 11 -5.31 -15.18 47.19
N GLY A 12 -5.92 -15.82 46.18
CA GLY A 12 -5.50 -15.70 44.80
C GLY A 12 -5.52 -14.22 44.41
N LEU A 13 -4.35 -13.68 44.09
CA LEU A 13 -4.16 -12.42 43.38
C LEU A 13 -4.83 -12.52 42.01
N ILE A 14 -6.15 -12.33 41.94
CA ILE A 14 -6.85 -12.06 40.69
C ILE A 14 -6.52 -10.60 40.35
N GLY A 15 -5.36 -10.39 39.72
CA GLY A 15 -5.05 -9.12 39.11
C GLY A 15 -6.13 -8.77 38.07
N PRO A 16 -6.45 -7.49 37.85
CA PRO A 16 -7.44 -7.10 36.86
C PRO A 16 -7.05 -7.68 35.51
N ALA A 17 -7.94 -8.49 34.92
CA ALA A 17 -7.80 -8.94 33.56
C ALA A 17 -7.67 -7.67 32.70
N LYS A 18 -6.51 -7.46 32.09
CA LYS A 18 -6.36 -6.43 31.06
C LYS A 18 -7.32 -6.81 29.95
N GLU A 19 -8.45 -6.12 29.85
CA GLU A 19 -9.31 -6.21 28.68
C GLU A 19 -8.46 -5.83 27.47
N THR A 20 -8.07 -6.83 26.69
CA THR A 20 -7.43 -6.62 25.40
C THR A 20 -8.54 -6.17 24.45
N ALA A 21 -8.82 -4.88 24.44
CA ALA A 21 -9.66 -4.28 23.41
C ALA A 21 -9.04 -4.59 22.05
N ALA A 22 -9.86 -5.10 21.11
CA ALA A 22 -9.42 -5.31 19.74
C ALA A 22 -8.97 -3.97 19.15
N GLN A 23 -7.84 -3.97 18.44
CA GLN A 23 -7.34 -2.76 17.79
C GLN A 23 -8.32 -2.32 16.69
N PRO A 24 -8.61 -1.01 16.57
CA PRO A 24 -9.43 -0.51 15.49
C PRO A 24 -8.74 -0.79 14.15
N ILE A 25 -9.48 -1.42 13.22
CA ILE A 25 -9.00 -1.62 11.85
C ILE A 25 -9.06 -0.26 11.13
N SER A 26 -7.94 0.12 10.50
CA SER A 26 -7.85 1.34 9.70
C SER A 26 -8.93 1.35 8.61
N GLN A 27 -9.63 2.46 8.41
CA GLN A 27 -10.59 2.58 7.30
C GLN A 27 -9.94 2.42 5.93
N VAL A 28 -8.64 2.72 5.82
CA VAL A 28 -7.87 2.53 4.60
C VAL A 28 -7.69 1.04 4.26
N PHE A 29 -7.89 0.13 5.23
CA PHE A 29 -7.75 -1.32 5.05
C PHE A 29 -8.62 -1.88 3.92
N TYR A 30 -9.78 -1.26 3.70
CA TYR A 30 -10.73 -1.65 2.67
C TYR A 30 -10.58 -0.77 1.42
N ALA A 31 -9.37 -0.67 0.87
CA ALA A 31 -9.13 0.10 -0.35
C ALA A 31 -9.25 -0.76 -1.62
N GLN A 32 -9.49 -0.11 -2.76
CA GLN A 32 -9.44 -0.74 -4.08
C GLN A 32 -8.52 0.03 -5.02
N ASN A 33 -7.97 -0.66 -6.02
CA ASN A 33 -7.07 -0.08 -6.99
C ASN A 33 -7.82 0.33 -8.28
N TYR A 34 -7.67 1.59 -8.69
CA TYR A 34 -8.20 2.21 -9.90
C TYR A 34 -7.25 1.99 -11.09
N TRP A 35 -6.89 0.73 -11.31
CA TRP A 35 -5.86 0.36 -12.28
C TRP A 35 -6.39 0.29 -13.72
N MET A 36 -7.69 0.04 -13.90
CA MET A 36 -8.33 -0.13 -15.21
C MET A 36 -9.63 0.66 -15.35
N PRO A 37 -9.53 1.99 -15.44
CA PRO A 37 -10.67 2.79 -15.83
C PRO A 37 -10.97 2.69 -17.32
N ASN A 38 -12.17 3.08 -17.70
CA ASN A 38 -12.50 3.31 -19.10
C ASN A 38 -11.96 4.69 -19.53
N LYS A 39 -10.70 4.73 -19.96
CA LYS A 39 -10.01 5.94 -20.42
C LYS A 39 -9.24 5.65 -21.73
N PRO A 40 -9.93 5.46 -22.87
CA PRO A 40 -9.30 5.01 -24.12
C PRO A 40 -8.24 5.98 -24.65
N ALA A 41 -8.42 7.29 -24.42
CA ALA A 41 -7.43 8.32 -24.75
C ALA A 41 -6.07 8.11 -24.08
N PHE A 42 -6.01 7.30 -23.02
CA PHE A 42 -4.81 6.97 -22.26
C PHE A 42 -4.47 5.47 -22.36
N GLY A 43 -5.05 4.75 -23.32
CA GLY A 43 -4.79 3.33 -23.54
C GLY A 43 -5.51 2.37 -22.57
N PHE A 44 -6.43 2.87 -21.74
CA PHE A 44 -7.20 2.03 -20.83
C PHE A 44 -8.61 1.78 -21.36
N THR A 45 -8.97 0.52 -21.51
CA THR A 45 -10.29 0.06 -21.95
C THR A 45 -11.00 -0.73 -20.85
N GLY A 46 -10.69 -0.40 -19.59
CA GLY A 46 -11.27 -1.06 -18.44
C GLY A 46 -12.76 -0.77 -18.28
N GLN A 47 -13.38 -1.41 -17.29
CA GLN A 47 -14.81 -1.30 -17.02
C GLN A 47 -15.09 -0.94 -15.57
N LEU A 48 -14.10 -0.45 -14.83
CA LEU A 48 -14.22 -0.21 -13.39
C LEU A 48 -15.42 0.67 -13.06
N GLU A 49 -15.72 1.64 -13.92
CA GLU A 49 -16.85 2.56 -13.75
C GLU A 49 -18.22 1.89 -13.85
N SER A 50 -18.32 0.70 -14.43
CA SER A 50 -19.56 -0.08 -14.49
C SER A 50 -19.84 -0.84 -13.18
N TRP A 51 -18.89 -0.87 -12.24
CA TRP A 51 -18.97 -1.67 -11.01
C TRP A 51 -19.06 -0.85 -9.73
N TRP A 52 -19.37 0.45 -9.83
CA TRP A 52 -19.40 1.33 -8.66
C TRP A 52 -20.39 0.90 -7.58
N THR A 53 -21.53 0.32 -7.98
CA THR A 53 -22.52 -0.22 -7.05
C THR A 53 -21.92 -1.36 -6.23
N GLU A 54 -21.26 -2.33 -6.87
CA GLU A 54 -20.60 -3.44 -6.20
C GLU A 54 -19.40 -3.00 -5.36
N ILE A 55 -18.62 -2.04 -5.84
CA ILE A 55 -17.49 -1.46 -5.10
C ILE A 55 -18.00 -0.81 -3.82
N ASN A 56 -19.07 -0.01 -3.89
CA ASN A 56 -19.68 0.60 -2.71
C ASN A 56 -20.24 -0.45 -1.75
N ALA A 57 -20.94 -1.46 -2.27
CA ALA A 57 -21.48 -2.57 -1.48
C ALA A 57 -20.39 -3.42 -0.79
N SER A 58 -19.15 -3.42 -1.31
CA SER A 58 -18.02 -4.12 -0.68
C SER A 58 -17.46 -3.44 0.57
N GLY A 59 -17.98 -2.25 0.94
CA GLY A 59 -17.57 -1.51 2.14
C GLY A 59 -16.30 -0.66 1.94
N VAL A 60 -15.84 -0.54 0.71
CA VAL A 60 -14.63 0.22 0.36
C VAL A 60 -14.78 1.68 0.75
N LYS A 61 -13.68 2.28 1.21
CA LYS A 61 -13.62 3.70 1.59
C LYS A 61 -12.56 4.49 0.84
N TYR A 62 -11.58 3.80 0.26
CA TYR A 62 -10.49 4.43 -0.45
C TYR A 62 -10.27 3.81 -1.82
N ILE A 63 -9.92 4.65 -2.79
CA ILE A 63 -9.60 4.24 -4.16
C ILE A 63 -8.19 4.73 -4.51
N ARG A 64 -7.24 3.79 -4.69
CA ARG A 64 -5.87 4.10 -5.14
C ARG A 64 -5.85 4.34 -6.65
N VAL A 65 -5.36 5.50 -7.08
CA VAL A 65 -5.16 5.89 -8.48
C VAL A 65 -3.67 5.80 -8.77
N GLY A 66 -3.24 4.75 -9.48
CA GLY A 66 -1.82 4.48 -9.74
C GLY A 66 -1.58 3.19 -10.52
N GLY A 67 -0.36 2.67 -10.40
CA GLY A 67 0.16 1.53 -11.13
C GLY A 67 1.12 1.95 -12.26
N LYS A 68 1.75 0.97 -12.90
CA LYS A 68 2.81 1.14 -13.89
C LYS A 68 2.54 2.20 -14.97
N ALA A 69 1.30 2.33 -15.42
CA ALA A 69 0.94 3.23 -16.52
C ALA A 69 1.00 4.73 -16.15
N TYR A 70 1.12 5.06 -14.86
CA TYR A 70 1.29 6.44 -14.39
C TYR A 70 2.77 6.85 -14.37
N ASP A 71 3.69 5.89 -14.45
CA ASP A 71 5.14 6.13 -14.54
C ASP A 71 5.63 6.04 -15.99
N GLY A 72 6.82 6.58 -16.26
CA GLY A 72 7.53 6.48 -17.55
C GLY A 72 6.95 7.33 -18.69
N SER A 73 5.65 7.26 -18.97
CA SER A 73 4.98 8.00 -20.07
C SER A 73 4.39 9.36 -19.67
N GLY A 74 4.40 9.65 -18.37
CA GLY A 74 3.90 10.89 -17.78
C GLY A 74 2.54 10.70 -17.11
N MET A 75 2.31 11.43 -16.03
CA MET A 75 1.02 11.47 -15.35
C MET A 75 -0.07 11.97 -16.30
N TRP A 76 -1.30 11.55 -16.05
CA TRP A 76 -2.46 12.16 -16.70
C TRP A 76 -2.45 13.68 -16.52
N PRO A 77 -2.95 14.43 -17.52
CA PRO A 77 -3.14 15.87 -17.38
C PRO A 77 -3.92 16.19 -16.11
N ILE A 78 -3.54 17.27 -15.42
CA ILE A 78 -4.18 17.71 -14.17
C ILE A 78 -5.71 17.72 -14.27
N PRO A 79 -6.36 18.26 -15.32
CA PRO A 79 -7.82 18.22 -15.45
C PRO A 79 -8.41 16.80 -15.43
N THR A 80 -7.72 15.83 -16.04
CA THR A 80 -8.14 14.43 -16.04
C THR A 80 -8.08 13.87 -14.62
N LEU A 81 -6.98 14.12 -13.90
CA LEU A 81 -6.80 13.63 -12.54
C LEU A 81 -7.82 14.27 -11.56
N LEU A 82 -8.11 15.57 -11.72
CA LEU A 82 -9.17 16.24 -10.97
C LEU A 82 -10.55 15.61 -11.22
N GLY A 83 -10.89 15.30 -12.48
CA GLY A 83 -12.14 14.62 -12.81
C GLY A 83 -12.27 13.22 -12.21
N ILE A 84 -11.15 12.49 -12.06
CA ILE A 84 -11.13 11.20 -11.38
C ILE A 84 -11.31 11.35 -9.87
N ILE A 85 -10.62 12.30 -9.25
CA ILE A 85 -10.80 12.65 -7.84
C ILE A 85 -12.28 12.97 -7.56
N ASP A 86 -12.91 13.79 -8.40
CA ASP A 86 -14.31 14.17 -8.26
C ASP A 86 -15.25 12.98 -8.47
N THR A 87 -14.94 12.10 -9.42
CA THR A 87 -15.68 10.85 -9.67
C THR A 87 -15.63 9.93 -8.44
N ILE A 88 -14.45 9.76 -7.83
CA ILE A 88 -14.24 8.94 -6.63
C ILE A 88 -15.05 9.51 -5.45
N ARG A 89 -14.95 10.82 -5.21
CA ARG A 89 -15.64 11.48 -4.09
C ARG A 89 -17.15 11.57 -4.25
N ALA A 90 -17.65 11.75 -5.47
CA ALA A 90 -19.08 11.71 -5.75
C ALA A 90 -19.74 10.37 -5.35
N ARG A 91 -18.93 9.33 -5.10
CA ARG A 91 -19.37 7.99 -4.66
C ARG A 91 -19.09 7.71 -3.18
N GLY A 92 -18.63 8.70 -2.43
CA GLY A 92 -18.36 8.57 -0.99
C GLY A 92 -17.06 7.85 -0.66
N PHE A 93 -16.11 7.81 -1.59
CA PHE A 93 -14.75 7.30 -1.35
C PHE A 93 -13.73 8.44 -1.31
N GLU A 94 -12.58 8.20 -0.68
CA GLU A 94 -11.43 9.10 -0.75
C GLU A 94 -10.32 8.53 -1.65
N PRO A 95 -9.67 9.35 -2.47
CA PRO A 95 -8.58 8.90 -3.32
C PRO A 95 -7.25 8.76 -2.56
N ILE A 96 -6.44 7.78 -2.97
CA ILE A 96 -5.00 7.71 -2.73
C ILE A 96 -4.34 7.95 -4.09
N ILE A 97 -3.48 8.95 -4.24
CA ILE A 97 -2.94 9.34 -5.56
C ILE A 97 -1.47 9.00 -5.67
N GLN A 98 -1.09 8.26 -6.70
CA GLN A 98 0.31 8.10 -7.10
C GLN A 98 0.77 9.33 -7.89
N VAL A 99 1.93 9.87 -7.53
CA VAL A 99 2.68 10.83 -8.34
C VAL A 99 3.75 10.10 -9.17
N PRO A 100 3.98 10.53 -10.43
CA PRO A 100 4.85 9.80 -11.35
C PRO A 100 6.33 9.91 -10.98
N ILE A 101 7.10 8.89 -11.34
CA ILE A 101 8.54 9.03 -11.56
C ILE A 101 8.85 8.89 -13.06
N LYS A 102 9.31 10.00 -13.65
CA LYS A 102 9.73 10.10 -15.05
C LYS A 102 11.22 9.76 -15.14
N ILE A 103 11.53 8.54 -15.55
CA ILE A 103 12.90 7.98 -15.56
C ILE A 103 13.86 8.69 -16.53
N ASN A 104 13.32 9.39 -17.53
CA ASN A 104 14.08 10.19 -18.49
C ASN A 104 14.43 11.59 -17.96
N LEU A 105 13.92 11.97 -16.78
CA LEU A 105 14.24 13.23 -16.12
C LEU A 105 15.22 13.01 -14.97
N SER A 106 15.85 14.08 -14.49
CA SER A 106 16.66 14.03 -13.27
C SER A 106 15.76 13.88 -12.03
N VAL A 107 16.37 13.45 -10.92
CA VAL A 107 15.66 13.35 -9.63
C VAL A 107 15.13 14.73 -9.20
N ALA A 108 15.95 15.77 -9.37
CA ALA A 108 15.56 17.14 -9.04
C ALA A 108 14.36 17.61 -9.87
N GLN A 109 14.30 17.29 -11.17
CA GLN A 109 13.16 17.64 -12.00
C GLN A 109 11.89 16.88 -11.58
N ASN A 110 12.00 15.60 -11.23
CA ASN A 110 10.88 14.86 -10.65
C ASN A 110 10.37 15.52 -9.36
N ALA A 111 11.25 16.04 -8.51
CA ALA A 111 10.85 16.74 -7.29
C ALA A 111 10.08 18.03 -7.60
N ILE A 112 10.54 18.83 -8.58
CA ILE A 112 9.86 20.05 -9.04
C ILE A 112 8.48 19.73 -9.63
N ASP A 113 8.43 18.78 -10.57
CA ASP A 113 7.19 18.37 -11.24
C ASP A 113 6.14 17.88 -10.22
N ASN A 114 6.56 17.07 -9.25
CA ASN A 114 5.65 16.50 -8.25
C ASN A 114 5.20 17.54 -7.21
N ALA A 115 6.01 18.55 -6.89
CA ALA A 115 5.56 19.69 -6.10
C ALA A 115 4.49 20.52 -6.83
N ALA A 116 4.65 20.73 -8.15
CA ALA A 116 3.65 21.41 -8.96
C ALA A 116 2.31 20.65 -8.99
N ILE A 117 2.35 19.32 -9.08
CA ILE A 117 1.16 18.45 -9.01
C ILE A 117 0.41 18.64 -7.68
N ILE A 118 1.13 18.64 -6.55
CA ILE A 118 0.54 18.90 -5.24
C ILE A 118 -0.06 20.29 -5.16
N SER A 119 0.67 21.31 -5.62
CA SER A 119 0.18 22.69 -5.66
C SER A 119 -1.14 22.78 -6.43
N ASP A 120 -1.19 22.22 -7.64
CA ASP A 120 -2.38 22.28 -8.48
C ASP A 120 -3.57 21.54 -7.85
N ILE A 121 -3.35 20.34 -7.33
CA ILE A 121 -4.45 19.51 -6.83
C ILE A 121 -4.93 20.00 -5.46
N ASN A 122 -4.03 20.13 -4.50
CA ASN A 122 -4.43 20.40 -3.11
C ASN A 122 -4.54 21.88 -2.77
N VAL A 123 -3.72 22.74 -3.38
CA VAL A 123 -3.73 24.17 -3.06
C VAL A 123 -4.65 24.92 -4.02
N THR A 124 -4.36 24.91 -5.31
CA THR A 124 -5.13 25.63 -6.32
C THR A 124 -6.56 25.10 -6.44
N ASN A 125 -6.75 23.78 -6.47
CA ASN A 125 -8.06 23.15 -6.63
C ASN A 125 -8.67 22.64 -5.31
N ALA A 126 -8.05 22.95 -4.16
CA ALA A 126 -8.54 22.63 -2.83
C ALA A 126 -8.99 21.17 -2.66
N LYS A 127 -8.35 20.21 -3.35
CA LYS A 127 -8.77 18.81 -3.28
C LYS A 127 -8.34 18.15 -1.98
N ASN A 128 -7.42 18.70 -1.18
CA ASN A 128 -7.10 18.18 0.16
C ASN A 128 -6.86 16.65 0.22
N ILE A 129 -6.20 16.09 -0.79
CA ILE A 129 -5.84 14.68 -0.84
C ILE A 129 -4.81 14.40 0.26
N VAL A 130 -5.09 13.40 1.09
CA VAL A 130 -4.25 13.04 2.24
C VAL A 130 -3.15 12.07 1.84
N TYR A 131 -3.49 10.99 1.13
CA TYR A 131 -2.55 9.90 0.86
C TYR A 131 -1.95 10.01 -0.53
N TRP A 132 -0.63 10.03 -0.58
CA TRP A 132 0.14 10.12 -1.81
C TRP A 132 1.20 9.04 -1.87
N GLU A 133 1.35 8.45 -3.03
CA GLU A 133 2.35 7.43 -3.33
C GLU A 133 3.39 7.99 -4.30
N ILE A 134 4.66 7.70 -4.08
CA ILE A 134 5.75 8.19 -4.96
C ILE A 134 6.21 7.05 -5.88
N GLY A 135 5.83 7.12 -7.15
CA GLY A 135 6.12 6.10 -8.16
C GLY A 135 5.46 4.75 -7.85
N ASN A 136 5.68 3.77 -8.74
CA ASN A 136 5.20 2.41 -8.54
C ASN A 136 6.19 1.39 -9.11
N GLU A 137 6.48 0.36 -8.32
CA GLU A 137 7.27 -0.81 -8.74
C GLU A 137 8.62 -0.43 -9.36
N PRO A 138 9.43 0.42 -8.69
CA PRO A 138 10.66 0.94 -9.27
C PRO A 138 11.70 -0.15 -9.54
N ASP A 139 11.68 -1.23 -8.77
CA ASP A 139 12.53 -2.42 -8.92
C ASP A 139 12.27 -3.22 -10.20
N GLY A 140 11.06 -3.16 -10.76
CA GLY A 140 10.71 -3.87 -11.99
C GLY A 140 10.58 -2.95 -13.22
N SER A 141 9.97 -1.78 -13.05
CA SER A 141 9.55 -0.93 -14.17
C SER A 141 10.59 0.11 -14.60
N TYR A 142 11.62 0.39 -13.79
CA TYR A 142 12.56 1.51 -14.01
C TYR A 142 13.96 1.06 -14.45
N SER A 143 14.05 -0.06 -15.18
CA SER A 143 15.29 -0.44 -15.86
C SER A 143 15.54 0.48 -17.06
N GLY A 144 16.81 0.86 -17.27
CA GLY A 144 17.21 1.75 -18.37
C GLY A 144 17.92 3.03 -17.93
N VAL A 145 17.64 4.14 -18.62
CA VAL A 145 18.33 5.44 -18.44
C VAL A 145 18.23 5.90 -16.98
N ASN A 146 19.35 6.40 -16.43
CA ASN A 146 19.50 6.91 -15.06
C ASN A 146 19.35 5.88 -13.91
N ASN A 147 19.20 4.57 -14.18
CA ASN A 147 19.24 3.51 -13.17
C ASN A 147 18.23 3.69 -12.00
N TYR A 148 17.03 4.18 -12.30
CA TYR A 148 15.98 4.47 -11.32
C TYR A 148 15.47 3.25 -10.52
N HIS A 149 15.87 2.03 -10.90
CA HIS A 149 15.58 0.78 -10.18
C HIS A 149 16.59 0.43 -9.06
N THR A 150 17.70 1.16 -8.99
CA THR A 150 18.75 0.92 -7.98
C THR A 150 18.37 1.55 -6.64
N ASN A 151 18.74 0.91 -5.53
CA ASN A 151 18.36 1.38 -4.20
C ASN A 151 18.82 2.82 -3.89
N PRO A 152 20.06 3.24 -4.24
CA PRO A 152 20.49 4.61 -3.97
C PRO A 152 19.62 5.64 -4.69
N ILE A 153 19.27 5.39 -5.95
CA ILE A 153 18.44 6.31 -6.74
C ILE A 153 16.98 6.29 -6.26
N ILE A 154 16.45 5.11 -5.88
CA ILE A 154 15.13 4.99 -5.26
C ILE A 154 15.03 5.84 -3.99
N ALA A 155 16.01 5.68 -3.10
CA ALA A 155 16.03 6.47 -1.88
C ALA A 155 16.18 7.96 -2.16
N ASP A 156 17.04 8.33 -3.12
CA ASP A 156 17.26 9.73 -3.48
C ASP A 156 15.98 10.41 -3.99
N TYR A 157 15.27 9.80 -4.94
CA TYR A 157 14.04 10.41 -5.44
C TYR A 157 12.92 10.43 -4.40
N ILE A 158 12.78 9.39 -3.55
CA ILE A 158 11.76 9.41 -2.49
C ILE A 158 12.02 10.58 -1.54
N LYS A 159 13.29 10.79 -1.14
CA LYS A 159 13.67 11.88 -0.24
C LYS A 159 13.41 13.25 -0.87
N GLN A 160 13.86 13.46 -2.10
CA GLN A 160 13.71 14.75 -2.78
C GLN A 160 12.25 15.06 -3.12
N VAL A 161 11.53 14.11 -3.73
CA VAL A 161 10.13 14.26 -4.11
C VAL A 161 9.25 14.47 -2.87
N SER A 162 9.40 13.65 -1.82
CA SER A 162 8.64 13.86 -0.58
C SER A 162 8.92 15.22 0.04
N THR A 163 10.18 15.66 0.07
CA THR A 163 10.53 16.94 0.68
C THR A 163 9.90 18.09 -0.09
N ALA A 164 9.96 18.04 -1.42
CA ALA A 164 9.38 19.07 -2.29
C ALA A 164 7.83 19.10 -2.18
N MET A 165 7.17 17.95 -2.24
CA MET A 165 5.71 17.84 -2.08
C MET A 165 5.22 18.38 -0.72
N LYS A 166 5.91 18.03 0.37
CA LYS A 166 5.58 18.51 1.72
C LYS A 166 5.93 20.00 1.93
N GLY A 167 6.82 20.55 1.11
CA GLY A 167 7.27 21.95 1.18
C GLY A 167 6.41 22.93 0.37
N VAL A 168 5.39 22.46 -0.35
CA VAL A 168 4.48 23.34 -1.10
C VAL A 168 3.76 24.29 -0.15
N LEU A 169 3.84 25.59 -0.42
CA LEU A 169 3.18 26.61 0.40
C LEU A 169 1.66 26.39 0.42
N GLY A 170 1.06 26.36 1.61
CA GLY A 170 -0.36 26.10 1.80
C GLY A 170 -0.72 24.60 1.85
N GLN A 171 0.22 23.69 1.55
CA GLN A 171 0.04 22.27 1.78
C GLN A 171 0.31 21.91 3.25
N SER A 172 -0.55 21.08 3.83
CA SER A 172 -0.26 20.41 5.09
C SER A 172 -0.94 19.03 5.16
N GLY A 173 -0.48 18.16 6.05
CA GLY A 173 -1.19 16.91 6.37
C GLY A 173 -1.09 15.76 5.36
N ILE A 174 -0.33 15.90 4.25
CA ILE A 174 -0.12 14.76 3.34
C ILE A 174 0.67 13.65 4.01
N LYS A 175 0.35 12.42 3.60
CA LYS A 175 0.97 11.17 4.01
C LYS A 175 1.60 10.50 2.80
N ILE A 176 2.89 10.21 2.90
CA ILE A 176 3.67 9.64 1.81
C ILE A 176 3.82 8.12 1.98
N ILE A 177 3.57 7.40 0.89
CA ILE A 177 3.71 5.95 0.77
C ILE A 177 4.88 5.66 -0.18
N GLY A 178 5.80 4.79 0.24
CA GLY A 178 6.93 4.32 -0.58
C GLY A 178 7.67 3.17 0.10
N PRO A 179 8.51 2.39 -0.60
CA PRO A 179 8.92 2.53 -2.00
C PRO A 179 8.05 1.77 -3.01
N CYS A 180 7.05 1.02 -2.55
CA CYS A 180 6.06 0.33 -3.40
C CYS A 180 6.67 -0.63 -4.43
N LEU A 181 7.56 -1.52 -3.98
CA LEU A 181 8.23 -2.50 -4.84
C LEU A 181 7.24 -3.49 -5.47
N SER A 182 7.58 -4.02 -6.64
CA SER A 182 6.78 -4.97 -7.44
C SER A 182 6.55 -6.31 -6.76
N TYR A 183 7.48 -6.70 -5.89
CA TYR A 183 7.37 -7.84 -5.00
C TYR A 183 8.12 -7.56 -3.70
N TYR A 184 7.94 -8.44 -2.73
CA TYR A 184 8.71 -8.38 -1.50
C TYR A 184 10.16 -8.83 -1.73
N ASP A 185 11.10 -7.87 -1.60
CA ASP A 185 12.55 -8.09 -1.66
C ASP A 185 13.17 -7.68 -0.32
N PHE A 186 13.47 -8.66 0.55
CA PHE A 186 14.00 -8.39 1.88
C PHE A 186 15.31 -7.57 1.85
N PRO A 187 16.34 -7.91 1.06
CA PRO A 187 17.54 -7.07 0.93
C PRO A 187 17.24 -5.60 0.61
N LYS A 188 16.29 -5.32 -0.30
CA LYS A 188 15.89 -3.93 -0.61
C LYS A 188 15.20 -3.26 0.58
N TYR A 189 14.19 -3.88 1.19
CA TYR A 189 13.55 -3.32 2.39
C TYR A 189 14.54 -3.14 3.55
N ALA A 190 15.50 -4.04 3.69
CA ALA A 190 16.55 -3.93 4.68
C ALA A 190 17.43 -2.70 4.46
N SER A 191 17.72 -2.34 3.21
CA SER A 191 18.44 -1.09 2.88
C SER A 191 17.58 0.15 3.14
N PHE A 192 16.31 0.13 2.74
CA PHE A 192 15.41 1.28 2.86
C PHE A 192 14.95 1.59 4.29
N LEU A 193 14.86 0.58 5.15
CA LEU A 193 14.35 0.69 6.52
C LEU A 193 15.52 0.66 7.53
N GLY A 194 16.19 1.81 7.66
CA GLY A 194 17.32 2.00 8.58
C GLY A 194 18.68 1.53 8.06
N GLY A 195 18.78 1.09 6.80
CA GLY A 195 20.03 0.65 6.16
C GLY A 195 20.76 1.76 5.40
N ALA A 196 21.55 1.38 4.39
CA ALA A 196 22.39 2.30 3.61
C ALA A 196 21.56 3.31 2.80
N ASP A 197 20.42 2.87 2.26
CA ASP A 197 19.54 3.70 1.43
C ASP A 197 18.32 4.18 2.23
N ASN A 198 18.50 4.51 3.50
CA ASN A 198 17.40 4.77 4.43
C ASN A 198 16.44 5.88 3.95
N ILE A 199 15.17 5.55 3.79
CA ILE A 199 14.07 6.49 3.46
C ILE A 199 13.17 6.80 4.65
N THR A 200 13.46 6.27 5.84
CA THR A 200 12.59 6.44 7.02
C THR A 200 12.93 7.67 7.88
N GLY A 201 14.05 8.33 7.58
CA GLY A 201 14.50 9.57 8.22
C GLY A 201 13.66 10.79 7.85
N SER A 202 14.16 11.98 8.21
CA SER A 202 13.49 13.26 7.98
C SER A 202 14.35 14.25 7.21
N GLY A 203 13.70 15.16 6.48
CA GLY A 203 14.28 16.34 5.86
C GLY A 203 13.67 17.62 6.43
N ALA A 204 13.79 18.73 5.68
CA ALA A 204 13.31 20.05 6.10
C ALA A 204 11.79 20.09 6.41
N ASN A 205 11.01 19.21 5.76
CA ASN A 205 9.55 19.20 5.83
C ASN A 205 8.99 17.95 6.54
N GLY A 206 9.78 17.35 7.45
CA GLY A 206 9.38 16.17 8.24
C GLY A 206 9.92 14.85 7.68
N TYR A 207 9.35 13.73 8.14
CA TYR A 207 9.73 12.38 7.67
C TYR A 207 9.51 12.23 6.18
N TYR A 208 10.40 11.52 5.47
CA TYR A 208 10.25 11.30 4.03
C TYR A 208 9.03 10.41 3.74
N ILE A 209 8.87 9.29 4.46
CA ILE A 209 7.68 8.43 4.32
C ILE A 209 6.87 8.36 5.62
N ASP A 210 5.56 8.20 5.46
CA ASP A 210 4.61 7.91 6.53
C ASP A 210 4.23 6.42 6.53
N TYR A 211 4.31 5.78 5.37
CA TYR A 211 3.95 4.38 5.16
C TYR A 211 4.99 3.63 4.31
N VAL A 212 5.27 2.39 4.71
CA VAL A 212 6.09 1.44 3.93
C VAL A 212 5.19 0.71 2.95
N GLY A 213 5.24 1.13 1.68
CA GLY A 213 4.48 0.54 0.57
C GLY A 213 5.08 -0.77 0.08
N PHE A 214 4.26 -1.81 -0.13
CA PHE A 214 4.68 -3.07 -0.76
C PHE A 214 3.57 -3.73 -1.60
N ASN A 215 3.96 -4.50 -2.62
CA ASN A 215 3.05 -5.27 -3.46
C ASN A 215 3.25 -6.78 -3.27
N THR A 216 2.19 -7.57 -3.48
CA THR A 216 2.28 -9.04 -3.45
C THR A 216 1.26 -9.72 -4.36
N TYR A 217 1.76 -10.67 -5.15
CA TYR A 217 1.01 -11.43 -6.15
C TYR A 217 1.45 -12.91 -6.11
N PRO A 218 0.73 -13.76 -5.37
CA PRO A 218 1.13 -15.13 -5.06
C PRO A 218 1.32 -16.06 -6.26
N PHE A 219 0.43 -15.93 -7.25
CA PHE A 219 0.31 -16.90 -8.34
C PHE A 219 0.76 -16.30 -9.66
N SER A 220 1.67 -17.01 -10.33
CA SER A 220 2.07 -16.74 -11.71
C SER A 220 0.93 -17.01 -12.69
N LYS A 221 1.08 -16.50 -13.92
CA LYS A 221 0.15 -16.80 -15.03
C LYS A 221 0.00 -18.30 -15.26
N ALA A 222 1.10 -19.06 -15.22
CA ALA A 222 1.10 -20.50 -15.46
C ALA A 222 0.30 -21.26 -14.39
N GLN A 223 0.45 -20.88 -13.12
CA GLN A 223 -0.32 -21.48 -12.02
C GLN A 223 -1.82 -21.20 -12.14
N LEU A 224 -2.20 -19.98 -12.53
CA LEU A 224 -3.60 -19.65 -12.78
C LEU A 224 -4.18 -20.47 -13.94
N GLN A 225 -3.45 -20.55 -15.06
CA GLN A 225 -3.87 -21.30 -16.26
C GLN A 225 -3.95 -22.81 -16.03
N ALA A 226 -3.14 -23.34 -15.11
CA ALA A 226 -3.20 -24.74 -14.68
C ALA A 226 -4.41 -25.05 -13.76
N GLY A 227 -5.18 -24.03 -13.36
CA GLY A 227 -6.38 -24.20 -12.53
C GLY A 227 -6.09 -24.12 -11.03
N THR A 228 -5.61 -22.95 -10.56
CA THR A 228 -5.44 -22.69 -9.12
C THR A 228 -6.77 -22.91 -8.38
N ALA A 229 -6.81 -23.83 -7.42
CA ALA A 229 -7.98 -24.07 -6.59
C ALA A 229 -8.06 -23.08 -5.41
N ARG A 230 -9.26 -22.91 -4.84
CA ARG A 230 -9.43 -22.15 -3.59
C ARG A 230 -8.48 -22.60 -2.48
N GLN A 231 -8.24 -23.92 -2.38
CA GLN A 231 -7.35 -24.47 -1.36
C GLN A 231 -5.89 -24.05 -1.58
N ASP A 232 -5.44 -23.88 -2.82
CA ASP A 232 -4.09 -23.40 -3.12
C ASP A 232 -3.89 -21.97 -2.61
N ILE A 233 -4.92 -21.12 -2.75
CA ILE A 233 -4.93 -19.76 -2.22
C ILE A 233 -4.88 -19.77 -0.69
N ILE A 234 -5.69 -20.61 -0.04
CA ILE A 234 -5.68 -20.75 1.42
C ILE A 234 -4.32 -21.26 1.90
N ASN A 235 -3.76 -22.27 1.25
CA ASN A 235 -2.46 -22.83 1.59
C ASN A 235 -1.38 -21.77 1.45
N TYR A 236 -1.40 -21.00 0.37
CA TYR A 236 -0.48 -19.89 0.17
C TYR A 236 -0.60 -18.86 1.31
N VAL A 237 -1.79 -18.35 1.61
CA VAL A 237 -1.93 -17.31 2.65
C VAL A 237 -1.42 -17.79 4.02
N ASN A 238 -1.52 -19.09 4.31
CA ASN A 238 -1.06 -19.69 5.58
C ASN A 238 0.35 -20.29 5.52
N SER A 239 1.04 -20.23 4.37
CA SER A 239 2.38 -20.79 4.25
C SER A 239 3.43 -19.84 4.82
N PRO A 240 4.56 -20.36 5.33
CA PRO A 240 5.69 -19.52 5.71
C PRO A 240 6.18 -18.67 4.53
N PHE A 241 6.72 -17.51 4.86
CA PHE A 241 7.25 -16.48 3.96
C PHE A 241 6.23 -15.87 3.00
N GLN A 242 4.94 -15.96 3.34
CA GLN A 242 3.86 -15.35 2.56
C GLN A 242 3.36 -14.08 3.24
N PHE A 243 2.10 -13.70 3.02
CA PHE A 243 1.58 -12.37 3.36
C PHE A 243 1.81 -11.98 4.83
N ASP A 244 1.50 -12.87 5.77
CA ASP A 244 1.64 -12.59 7.21
C ASP A 244 3.12 -12.44 7.60
N ASP A 245 4.00 -13.31 7.11
CA ASP A 245 5.44 -13.24 7.40
C ASP A 245 6.12 -12.01 6.77
N ILE A 246 5.67 -11.60 5.57
CA ILE A 246 6.11 -10.35 4.93
C ILE A 246 5.73 -9.16 5.83
N LEU A 247 4.49 -9.13 6.30
CA LEU A 247 4.00 -8.06 7.18
C LEU A 247 4.77 -8.02 8.50
N ASP A 248 4.99 -9.18 9.12
CA ASP A 248 5.76 -9.31 10.36
C ASP A 248 7.21 -8.85 10.17
N THR A 249 7.83 -9.21 9.03
CA THR A 249 9.20 -8.78 8.74
C THR A 249 9.28 -7.27 8.53
N ILE A 250 8.35 -6.67 7.79
CA ILE A 250 8.30 -5.20 7.62
C ILE A 250 8.10 -4.53 8.97
N ASN A 251 7.17 -5.01 9.80
CA ASN A 251 6.92 -4.47 11.14
C ASN A 251 8.16 -4.57 12.04
N ALA A 252 8.88 -5.71 12.00
CA ALA A 252 10.12 -5.88 12.73
C ALA A 252 11.19 -4.87 12.29
N ARG A 253 11.32 -4.60 10.97
CA ARG A 253 12.24 -3.57 10.48
C ARG A 253 11.81 -2.17 10.89
N ILE A 254 10.52 -1.84 10.82
CA ILE A 254 9.97 -0.56 11.29
C ILE A 254 10.33 -0.31 12.76
N ALA A 255 10.23 -1.34 13.61
CA ALA A 255 10.57 -1.22 15.03
C ALA A 255 12.05 -0.88 15.29
N LEU A 256 12.96 -1.19 14.34
CA LEU A 256 14.38 -0.90 14.45
C LEU A 256 14.78 0.52 13.99
N VAL A 257 13.89 1.23 13.30
CA VAL A 257 14.19 2.55 12.70
C VAL A 257 14.40 3.64 13.76
N GLY A 258 13.85 3.50 14.97
CA GLY A 258 14.08 4.44 16.08
C GLY A 258 13.52 5.85 15.87
N ARG A 259 12.58 6.04 14.93
CA ARG A 259 11.93 7.35 14.69
C ARG A 259 10.81 7.62 15.70
N THR A 260 10.59 8.90 16.03
CA THR A 260 9.53 9.34 16.95
C THR A 260 8.14 9.42 16.31
N GLY A 261 8.05 9.56 14.98
CA GLY A 261 6.78 9.51 14.24
C GLY A 261 6.31 8.09 13.91
N SER A 262 4.99 7.87 13.84
CA SER A 262 4.44 6.56 13.44
C SER A 262 4.83 6.21 12.00
N LEU A 263 5.46 5.07 11.77
CA LEU A 263 5.67 4.45 10.46
C LEU A 263 4.87 3.15 10.44
N LYS A 264 4.12 2.89 9.36
CA LYS A 264 3.24 1.72 9.26
C LYS A 264 3.39 1.02 7.91
N PRO A 265 3.19 -0.30 7.83
CA PRO A 265 3.13 -1.01 6.55
C PRO A 265 1.85 -0.64 5.78
N PHE A 266 1.92 -0.72 4.46
CA PHE A 266 0.84 -0.35 3.54
C PHE A 266 0.92 -1.22 2.27
N VAL A 267 -0.05 -2.12 2.04
CA VAL A 267 -0.05 -2.98 0.85
C VAL A 267 -0.62 -2.23 -0.36
N THR A 268 0.21 -1.59 -1.16
CA THR A 268 -0.22 -0.74 -2.28
C THR A 268 -0.90 -1.53 -3.41
N GLU A 269 -0.47 -2.76 -3.65
CA GLU A 269 -1.17 -3.67 -4.54
C GLU A 269 -1.16 -5.12 -4.04
N VAL A 270 -2.33 -5.78 -4.03
CA VAL A 270 -2.42 -7.21 -3.76
C VAL A 270 -3.54 -7.86 -4.57
N ASN A 271 -3.28 -9.06 -5.07
CA ASN A 271 -4.30 -9.94 -5.61
C ASN A 271 -3.75 -11.36 -5.64
N ILE A 272 -4.56 -12.34 -5.99
CA ILE A 272 -4.08 -13.70 -6.26
C ILE A 272 -3.03 -13.73 -7.38
N SER A 273 -3.07 -12.80 -8.34
CA SER A 273 -2.07 -12.68 -9.39
C SER A 273 -1.97 -11.27 -9.95
N ALA A 274 -0.80 -10.95 -10.47
CA ALA A 274 -0.58 -9.75 -11.27
C ALA A 274 -1.29 -9.86 -12.64
N TYR A 275 -1.57 -11.09 -13.11
CA TYR A 275 -2.19 -11.36 -14.39
C TYR A 275 -3.72 -11.34 -14.30
N GLN A 276 -4.33 -10.70 -15.29
CA GLN A 276 -5.76 -10.83 -15.55
C GLN A 276 -5.95 -11.85 -16.67
N ASP A 277 -6.75 -12.90 -16.45
CA ASP A 277 -7.22 -13.72 -17.56
C ASP A 277 -8.23 -12.89 -18.38
N ASN A 278 -7.75 -12.31 -19.48
CA ASN A 278 -8.56 -11.52 -20.40
C ASN A 278 -9.10 -12.37 -21.57
N THR A 279 -8.83 -13.67 -21.60
CA THR A 279 -9.16 -14.55 -22.73
C THR A 279 -10.51 -15.27 -22.60
N ASN A 280 -11.14 -15.27 -21.42
CA ASN A 280 -12.48 -15.83 -21.24
C ASN A 280 -13.36 -14.97 -20.33
N ALA A 281 -14.14 -14.08 -20.93
CA ALA A 281 -15.04 -13.19 -20.21
C ALA A 281 -16.16 -13.92 -19.44
N THR A 282 -16.42 -15.20 -19.73
CA THR A 282 -17.56 -15.98 -19.22
C THR A 282 -17.24 -16.90 -18.03
N THR A 283 -15.97 -17.17 -17.73
CA THR A 283 -15.52 -18.05 -16.63
C THR A 283 -14.51 -17.36 -15.72
N ARG A 284 -14.73 -16.08 -15.41
CA ARG A 284 -13.79 -15.29 -14.61
C ARG A 284 -13.60 -15.96 -13.23
N GLY A 285 -12.39 -15.91 -12.69
CA GLY A 285 -12.03 -16.40 -11.35
C GLY A 285 -11.54 -17.85 -11.33
N PRO A 286 -10.53 -18.18 -10.48
CA PRO A 286 -10.18 -19.57 -10.21
C PRO A 286 -11.43 -20.39 -9.82
N ILE A 287 -11.45 -21.66 -10.20
CA ILE A 287 -12.60 -22.55 -9.96
C ILE A 287 -12.94 -22.53 -8.46
N GLY A 288 -14.14 -22.04 -8.12
CA GLY A 288 -14.64 -22.00 -6.75
C GLY A 288 -14.36 -20.73 -5.93
N VAL A 289 -13.77 -19.67 -6.51
CA VAL A 289 -13.67 -18.34 -5.85
C VAL A 289 -14.58 -17.26 -6.46
N GLY A 290 -15.38 -17.63 -7.46
CA GLY A 290 -16.47 -16.81 -8.01
C GLY A 290 -16.03 -15.80 -9.08
N PRO A 291 -16.93 -15.42 -10.00
CA PRO A 291 -16.61 -14.65 -11.21
C PRO A 291 -16.30 -13.17 -11.05
N LYS A 292 -16.04 -12.70 -9.83
CA LYS A 292 -15.95 -11.27 -9.49
C LYS A 292 -14.86 -10.97 -8.48
N PHE A 293 -13.64 -11.47 -8.70
CA PHE A 293 -12.50 -11.10 -7.87
C PHE A 293 -11.94 -9.73 -8.29
N PHE A 294 -12.29 -8.70 -7.51
CA PHE A 294 -11.69 -7.37 -7.61
C PHE A 294 -10.31 -7.36 -6.93
N ARG A 295 -9.39 -6.59 -7.50
CA ARG A 295 -8.01 -6.38 -7.03
C ARG A 295 -8.03 -5.55 -5.74
N ARG A 296 -8.10 -6.19 -4.58
CA ARG A 296 -8.13 -5.52 -3.27
C ARG A 296 -6.79 -4.89 -2.93
N THR A 297 -6.80 -3.76 -2.25
CA THR A 297 -5.63 -3.15 -1.63
C THR A 297 -5.83 -3.29 -0.11
N ILE A 298 -4.94 -4.01 0.60
CA ILE A 298 -5.10 -4.31 2.05
C ILE A 298 -4.22 -3.36 2.88
N LEU A 299 -4.75 -2.29 3.47
CA LEU A 299 -3.92 -1.24 4.08
C LEU A 299 -4.01 -1.15 5.62
N GLY A 300 -2.88 -1.38 6.28
CA GLY A 300 -2.69 -1.13 7.70
C GLY A 300 -2.52 -2.42 8.49
N GLY A 301 -1.26 -2.79 8.73
CA GLY A 301 -0.90 -3.85 9.65
C GLY A 301 -1.19 -3.48 11.10
N ASN A 302 -1.63 -4.49 11.85
CA ASN A 302 -1.76 -4.51 13.31
C ASN A 302 -0.42 -4.19 13.98
N ASP A 303 -0.48 -3.43 15.08
CA ASP A 303 0.63 -3.39 16.04
C ASP A 303 0.79 -4.79 16.65
N GLY A 304 1.95 -5.39 16.39
CA GLY A 304 2.23 -6.77 16.75
C GLY A 304 2.02 -7.05 18.23
N LYS A 305 1.09 -7.98 18.51
CA LYS A 305 1.14 -9.00 19.57
C LYS A 305 -0.08 -9.93 19.40
N ARG A 306 0.08 -11.03 18.66
CA ARG A 306 -0.80 -12.19 18.82
C ARG A 306 -0.17 -13.11 19.86
N ASN A 307 -0.78 -13.17 21.03
CA ASN A 307 -0.50 -14.23 21.98
C ASN A 307 -0.96 -15.54 21.35
N GLY A 308 -0.01 -16.44 21.10
CA GLY A 308 -0.32 -17.81 20.72
C GLY A 308 -1.15 -18.48 21.80
N LYS A 309 -2.21 -19.16 21.37
CA LYS A 309 -2.71 -20.41 21.92
C LYS A 309 -3.74 -20.97 20.94
N ALA A 310 -3.26 -21.88 20.09
CA ALA A 310 -4.13 -22.91 19.55
C ALA A 310 -4.34 -23.92 20.68
N SER A 311 -5.58 -24.05 21.12
CA SER A 311 -6.11 -25.23 21.79
C SER A 311 -6.94 -26.01 20.78
#